data_AF-A0A3C1VLN5-F1
#
_entry.id   AF-A0A3C1VLN5-F1
#
_cell.length_a   1.000
_cell.length_b   1.000
_cell.length_c   1.000
_cell.angle_alpha   90.00
_cell.angle_beta   90.00
_cell.angle_gamma   90.00
#
_symmetry.space_group_name_H-M   'P 1'
#
loop_
_entity.id
_entity.type
_entity.pdbx_description
1 polymer ?
#
loop_
_entity_poly.entity_id
_entity_poly.type
_entity_poly.pdbx_seq_one_letter_code
_entity_poly.pdbx_strand_id
1 'polypeptide(L)'
;SEFSYQVADGKSVEQQYYKKTENQIVSVDNQTFNAIKVERINSENNNMQAYFLSEYRYLPVIIKMTKGSKKYRYEIKDFKASEVEKLQVSF
;
A
#
# COMPACT_ATOMS: atom_id res chain seq x y z
N SER A 1 -2.13 -2.74 15.69
CA SER A 1 -3.29 -3.41 15.08
C SER A 1 -2.82 -4.20 13.88
N GLU A 2 -3.47 -5.34 13.61
CA GLU A 2 -3.23 -6.12 12.39
C GLU A 2 -3.93 -5.45 11.22
N PHE A 3 -3.26 -5.44 10.06
CA PHE A 3 -3.78 -4.92 8.80
C PHE A 3 -3.63 -6.01 7.76
N SER A 4 -4.74 -6.45 7.18
CA SER A 4 -4.75 -7.51 6.18
C SER A 4 -5.17 -6.94 4.83
N TYR A 5 -4.43 -7.26 3.77
CA TYR A 5 -4.72 -6.79 2.41
C TYR A 5 -4.55 -7.91 1.38
N GLN A 6 -5.45 -8.01 0.40
CA GLN A 6 -5.36 -8.99 -0.67
C GLN A 6 -4.37 -8.50 -1.74
N VAL A 7 -3.44 -9.35 -2.14
CA VAL A 7 -2.42 -9.05 -3.14
C VAL A 7 -2.55 -10.04 -4.29
N ALA A 8 -2.61 -9.52 -5.51
CA ALA A 8 -2.64 -10.32 -6.72
C ALA A 8 -1.29 -10.23 -7.46
N ASP A 9 -0.80 -11.35 -7.98
CA ASP A 9 0.44 -11.42 -8.77
C ASP A 9 0.20 -11.72 -10.27
N GLY A 10 -1.07 -11.73 -10.68
CA GLY A 10 -1.50 -12.09 -12.03
C GLY A 10 -1.73 -13.59 -12.25
N LYS A 11 -1.38 -14.44 -11.27
CA LYS A 11 -1.67 -15.89 -11.27
C LYS A 11 -2.61 -16.29 -10.14
N SER A 12 -2.48 -15.62 -9.00
CA SER A 12 -3.22 -15.91 -7.78
C SER A 12 -3.55 -14.62 -7.03
N VAL A 13 -4.48 -14.74 -6.07
CA VAL A 13 -4.77 -13.70 -5.08
C VAL A 13 -4.54 -14.29 -3.71
N GLU A 14 -3.68 -13.66 -2.91
CA GLU A 14 -3.33 -14.11 -1.57
C GLU A 14 -3.62 -13.04 -0.53
N GLN A 15 -4.14 -13.46 0.61
CA GLN A 15 -4.29 -12.59 1.78
C GLN A 15 -2.92 -12.41 2.43
N GLN A 16 -2.47 -11.16 2.53
CA GLN A 16 -1.21 -10.80 3.17
C GLN A 16 -1.48 -10.05 4.47
N TYR A 17 -0.63 -10.27 5.47
CA TYR A 17 -0.75 -9.71 6.81
C TYR A 17 0.39 -8.73 7.09
N TYR A 18 0.00 -7.59 7.62
CA TYR A 18 0.88 -6.47 7.91
C TYR A 18 0.64 -5.96 9.32
N LYS A 19 1.69 -5.45 9.93
CA LYS A 19 1.62 -4.67 11.16
C LYS A 19 1.43 -3.20 10.77
N LYS A 20 0.33 -2.59 11.20
CA LYS A 20 0.21 -1.12 11.16
C LYS A 20 1.23 -0.55 12.14
N THR A 21 2.10 0.34 11.66
CA THR A 21 3.15 0.95 12.48
C THR A 21 2.77 2.34 12.92
N GLU A 22 2.51 3.23 11.97
CA GLU A 22 2.21 4.64 12.25
C GLU A 22 1.39 5.27 11.11
N ASN A 23 0.91 6.48 11.34
CA ASN A 23 0.46 7.35 10.26
C ASN A 23 1.65 8.23 9.84
N GLN A 24 1.85 8.43 8.54
CA GLN A 24 2.97 9.18 7.99
C GLN A 24 2.48 10.09 6.86
N ILE A 25 2.91 11.35 6.90
CA ILE A 25 2.69 12.28 5.78
C ILE A 25 3.56 11.83 4.60
N VAL A 26 2.93 11.62 3.45
CA VAL A 26 3.61 11.26 2.20
C VAL A 26 3.24 12.23 1.09
N SER A 27 4.15 12.43 0.14
CA SER A 27 3.90 13.20 -1.08
C SER A 27 3.81 12.26 -2.27
N VAL A 28 2.75 12.40 -3.07
CA VAL A 28 2.45 11.61 -4.27
C VAL A 28 1.86 12.58 -5.29
N ASP A 29 2.41 12.63 -6.51
CA ASP A 29 1.98 13.55 -7.58
C ASP A 29 1.79 15.00 -7.10
N ASN A 30 2.76 15.52 -6.35
CA ASN A 30 2.78 16.86 -5.75
C ASN A 30 1.64 17.15 -4.74
N GLN A 31 0.91 16.14 -4.28
CA GLN A 31 -0.11 16.24 -3.25
C GLN A 31 0.35 15.53 -1.98
N THR A 32 0.02 16.09 -0.82
CA THR A 32 0.38 15.53 0.48
C THR A 32 -0.80 14.85 1.14
N PHE A 33 -0.56 13.65 1.68
CA PHE A 33 -1.60 12.84 2.30
C PHE A 33 -1.13 12.28 3.64
N ASN A 34 -2.08 12.10 4.56
CA ASN A 34 -1.85 11.37 5.80
C ASN A 34 -2.08 9.86 5.56
N ALA A 35 -1.01 9.12 5.29
CA ALA A 35 -1.09 7.71 4.95
C ALA A 35 -0.88 6.81 6.16
N ILE A 36 -1.57 5.66 6.19
CA ILE A 36 -1.27 4.59 7.12
C ILE A 36 -0.06 3.81 6.59
N LYS A 37 1.02 3.78 7.36
CA LYS A 37 2.18 2.94 7.08
C LYS A 37 1.98 1.56 7.70
N VAL A 38 2.23 0.54 6.90
CA VAL A 38 2.20 -0.85 7.33
C VAL A 38 3.48 -1.57 6.90
N GLU A 39 3.86 -2.58 7.66
CA GLU A 39 5.05 -3.40 7.41
C GLU A 39 4.68 -4.88 7.41
N ARG A 40 5.24 -5.66 6.49
CA ARG A 40 4.92 -7.08 6.37
C ARG A 40 5.45 -7.88 7.56
N ILE A 41 4.59 -8.71 8.13
CA ILE A 41 4.95 -9.61 9.23
C ILE A 41 5.77 -10.79 8.65
N ASN A 42 6.77 -11.29 9.38
CA ASN A 42 7.60 -12.46 9.03
C ASN A 42 8.32 -12.35 7.68
N SER A 43 9.16 -11.33 7.53
CA SER A 43 9.80 -10.97 6.26
C SER A 43 11.31 -11.24 6.22
N GLU A 44 11.77 -12.41 6.69
CA GLU A 44 13.20 -12.77 6.57
C GLU A 44 13.66 -12.64 5.11
N ASN A 45 14.55 -11.68 4.85
CA ASN A 45 15.11 -11.29 3.54
C ASN A 45 14.13 -10.71 2.49
N ASN A 46 12.87 -10.43 2.86
CA ASN A 46 11.85 -9.90 1.93
C ASN A 46 10.91 -8.88 2.59
N ASN A 47 11.50 -7.78 3.07
CA ASN A 47 10.77 -6.70 3.74
C ASN A 47 9.92 -5.92 2.75
N MET A 48 8.68 -5.63 3.14
CA MET A 48 7.78 -4.74 2.42
C MET A 48 7.17 -3.74 3.38
N GLN A 49 7.14 -2.48 2.96
CA GLN A 49 6.40 -1.40 3.59
C GLN A 49 5.42 -0.83 2.57
N ALA A 50 4.20 -0.54 2.99
CA ALA A 50 3.21 0.08 2.13
C ALA A 50 2.50 1.22 2.85
N TYR A 51 2.08 2.21 2.06
CA TYR A 51 1.43 3.43 2.53
C TYR A 51 0.04 3.49 1.90
N PHE A 52 -0.96 3.48 2.76
CA PHE A 52 -2.36 3.37 2.37
C PHE A 52 -3.13 4.64 2.73
N LEU A 53 -3.94 5.14 1.80
CA LEU A 53 -4.84 6.25 2.06
C LEU A 53 -6.20 5.70 2.51
N SER A 54 -6.50 5.81 3.80
CA SER A 54 -7.74 5.26 4.37
C SER A 54 -9.00 5.94 3.82
N GLU A 55 -8.92 7.25 3.53
CA GLU A 55 -10.00 8.02 2.90
C GLU A 55 -10.37 7.51 1.50
N TYR A 56 -9.43 6.84 0.82
CA TYR A 56 -9.62 6.24 -0.50
C TYR A 56 -9.69 4.72 -0.42
N ARG A 57 -10.43 4.19 0.55
CA ARG A 57 -10.67 2.75 0.75
C ARG A 57 -9.37 1.93 0.86
N TYR A 58 -8.41 2.49 1.59
CA TYR A 58 -7.08 1.90 1.75
C TYR A 58 -6.41 1.66 0.40
N LEU A 59 -6.38 2.68 -0.46
CA LEU A 59 -5.61 2.64 -1.69
C LEU A 59 -4.11 2.66 -1.38
N PRO A 60 -3.31 1.69 -1.86
CA PRO A 60 -1.86 1.75 -1.75
C PRO A 60 -1.30 2.80 -2.71
N VAL A 61 -0.60 3.80 -2.19
CA VAL A 61 -0.01 4.88 -3.01
C VAL A 61 1.50 4.79 -3.11
N ILE A 62 2.15 4.15 -2.14
CA ILE A 62 3.59 3.91 -2.14
C ILE A 62 3.83 2.50 -1.62
N ILE A 63 4.67 1.73 -2.32
CA ILE A 63 5.18 0.44 -1.86
C ILE A 63 6.71 0.46 -1.91
N LYS A 64 7.35 0.22 -0.77
CA LYS A 64 8.79 0.00 -0.67
C LYS A 64 9.03 -1.48 -0.41
N MET A 65 9.95 -2.09 -1.15
CA MET A 65 10.21 -3.52 -1.03
C MET A 65 11.70 -3.79 -1.16
N THR A 66 12.20 -4.70 -0.32
CA THR A 66 13.56 -5.22 -0.42
C THR A 66 13.46 -6.71 -0.75
N LYS A 67 14.01 -7.13 -1.89
CA LYS A 67 14.13 -8.55 -2.26
C LYS A 67 15.61 -8.92 -2.32
N GLY A 68 16.10 -9.66 -1.32
CA GLY A 68 17.54 -9.89 -1.16
C GLY A 68 18.28 -8.56 -0.98
N SER A 69 19.25 -8.27 -1.85
CA SER A 69 20.01 -7.01 -1.84
C SER A 69 19.35 -5.86 -2.60
N LYS A 70 18.28 -6.12 -3.37
CA LYS A 70 17.66 -5.13 -4.25
C LYS A 70 16.54 -4.39 -3.54
N LYS A 71 16.55 -3.06 -3.64
CA LYS A 71 15.51 -2.17 -3.13
C LYS A 71 14.64 -1.66 -4.28
N TYR A 72 13.33 -1.72 -4.09
CA TYR A 72 12.32 -1.29 -5.05
C TYR A 72 11.42 -0.26 -4.39
N ARG A 73 10.99 0.71 -5.18
CA ARG A 73 10.01 1.72 -4.78
C ARG A 73 9.00 1.88 -5.91
N TYR A 74 7.75 1.62 -5.60
CA TYR A 74 6.61 1.82 -6.49
C TYR A 74 5.78 2.95 -5.93
N GLU A 75 5.38 3.85 -6.81
CA GLU A 75 4.49 4.97 -6.50
C GLU A 75 3.36 4.94 -7.51
N ILE A 76 2.14 5.20 -7.05
CA ILE A 76 1.03 5.47 -7.96
C ILE A 76 1.36 6.72 -8.78
N LYS A 77 0.92 6.74 -10.04
CA LYS A 77 1.09 7.87 -10.95
C LYS A 77 -0.28 8.32 -11.44
N ASP A 78 -0.35 9.60 -11.80
CA ASP A 78 -1.56 10.25 -12.31
C ASP A 78 -2.75 10.09 -11.33
N PHE A 79 -2.46 10.11 -10.03
CA PHE A 79 -3.45 9.88 -9.00
C PHE A 79 -4.52 10.98 -9.02
N LYS A 80 -5.77 10.56 -9.21
CA LYS A 80 -6.95 11.41 -9.15
C LYS A 80 -7.94 10.85 -8.15
N ALA A 81 -8.13 11.55 -7.04
CA ALA A 81 -9.10 11.19 -6.00
C ALA A 81 -10.50 10.88 -6.57
N SER A 82 -10.94 11.68 -7.56
CA SER A 82 -12.25 11.54 -8.22
C SER A 82 -12.42 10.25 -9.03
N GLU A 83 -11.34 9.58 -9.44
CA GLU A 83 -11.40 8.28 -10.12
C GLU A 83 -11.54 7.15 -9.10
N VAL A 84 -10.98 7.29 -7.91
CA VAL A 84 -11.03 6.25 -6.86
C VAL A 84 -12.38 6.18 -6.18
N GLU A 85 -13.08 7.32 -6.04
CA GLU A 85 -14.46 7.34 -5.57
C GLU A 85 -15.40 6.54 -6.50
N LYS A 86 -15.13 6.52 -7.81
CA LYS A 86 -15.92 5.78 -8.81
C LYS A 86 -15.73 4.27 -8.76
N LEU A 87 -14.66 3.76 -8.16
CA LEU A 87 -14.38 2.32 -8.04
C LEU A 87 -15.30 1.61 -7.02
N GLN A 88 -16.51 2.12 -6.75
CA GLN A 88 -17.48 1.46 -5.88
C GLN A 88 -17.95 0.14 -6.50
N VAL A 89 -17.68 -0.96 -5.80
CA VAL A 89 -18.27 -2.26 -6.09
C VAL A 89 -19.58 -2.31 -5.30
N SER A 90 -20.71 -2.36 -6.00
CA SER A 90 -22.01 -2.68 -5.42
C SER A 90 -22.15 -4.19 -5.30
N PHE A 91 -22.65 -4.67 -4.15
CA PHE A 91 -22.99 -6.07 -3.89
C PHE A 91 -24.48 -6.32 -4.08
#